data_AF-A0A9X1V7U3-F1
#
_entry.id   AF-A0A9X1V7U3-F1
#
_cell.length_a   1.000
_cell.length_b   1.000
_cell.length_c   1.000
_cell.angle_alpha   90.00
_cell.angle_beta   90.00
_cell.angle_gamma   90.00
#
_symmetry.space_group_name_H-M   'P 1'
#
loop_
_entity.id
_entity.type
_entity.pdbx_description
1 polymer ?
#
loop_
_entity_poly.entity_id
_entity_poly.type
_entity_poly.pdbx_seq_one_letter_code
_entity_poly.pdbx_strand_id
1 'polypeptide(L)'
;MEQKYSRGLGVLRKSIIGTLLGLGLEFLLGMIVNLYVQFPANSPNGNVFTWVTQHSALTMIHILLGTVILVLGLFNLILTTSMQGKVAIITSIVGFVSILFSWGSGMAFLTNGQQNMMSLDMSIGFILSVFVYGYQLRLLRAV
;
A
#
# COMPACT_ATOMS: atom_id res chain seq x y z
N MET A 1 -11.48 -19.14 -24.67
CA MET A 1 -12.00 -18.35 -23.54
C MET A 1 -11.39 -18.82 -22.22
N GLU A 2 -11.47 -20.11 -21.93
CA GLU A 2 -10.99 -20.74 -20.68
C GLU A 2 -9.48 -20.59 -20.41
N GLN A 3 -8.63 -20.67 -21.44
CA GLN A 3 -7.17 -20.48 -21.29
C GLN A 3 -6.77 -19.03 -20.94
N LYS A 4 -7.51 -18.02 -21.43
CA LYS A 4 -7.26 -16.60 -21.11
C LYS A 4 -7.70 -16.28 -19.69
N TYR A 5 -8.82 -16.86 -19.26
CA TYR A 5 -9.36 -16.72 -17.91
C TYR A 5 -8.45 -17.36 -16.85
N SER A 6 -7.98 -18.60 -17.08
CA SER A 6 -7.02 -19.27 -16.18
C SER A 6 -5.68 -18.53 -16.05
N ARG A 7 -5.15 -17.99 -17.16
CA ARG A 7 -3.96 -17.12 -17.12
C ARG A 7 -4.18 -15.86 -16.30
N GLY A 8 -5.32 -15.19 -16.46
CA GLY A 8 -5.64 -13.97 -15.71
C GLY A 8 -5.81 -14.22 -14.20
N LEU A 9 -6.40 -15.34 -13.79
CA LEU A 9 -6.48 -15.74 -12.38
C LEU A 9 -5.08 -16.00 -11.79
N GLY A 10 -4.20 -16.64 -12.56
CA GLY A 10 -2.80 -16.83 -12.17
C GLY A 10 -2.05 -15.52 -11.98
N VAL A 11 -2.28 -14.54 -12.86
CA VAL A 11 -1.70 -13.19 -12.74
C VAL A 11 -2.26 -12.46 -11.51
N LEU A 12 -3.58 -12.46 -11.31
CA LEU A 12 -4.21 -11.84 -10.14
C LEU A 12 -3.68 -12.44 -8.83
N ARG A 13 -3.58 -13.77 -8.74
CA ARG A 13 -3.03 -14.45 -7.57
C ARG A 13 -1.59 -14.03 -7.27
N LYS A 14 -0.73 -14.03 -8.28
CA LYS A 14 0.67 -13.58 -8.12
C LYS A 14 0.76 -12.12 -7.71
N SER A 15 -0.08 -11.27 -8.30
CA SER A 15 -0.14 -9.85 -7.99
C SER A 15 -0.58 -9.60 -6.54
N ILE A 16 -1.62 -10.29 -6.04
CA ILE A 16 -2.04 -10.19 -4.63
C ILE A 16 -0.95 -10.67 -3.68
N ILE A 17 -0.26 -11.78 -3.99
CA ILE A 17 0.88 -12.24 -3.19
C ILE A 17 2.00 -11.19 -3.19
N GLY A 18 2.30 -10.61 -4.35
CA GLY A 18 3.25 -9.52 -4.48
C GLY A 18 2.87 -8.30 -3.65
N THR A 19 1.59 -7.90 -3.66
CA THR A 19 1.06 -6.82 -2.81
C THR A 19 1.24 -7.13 -1.33
N LEU A 20 0.92 -8.35 -0.87
CA LEU A 20 1.08 -8.74 0.54
C LEU A 20 2.56 -8.73 0.98
N LEU A 21 3.46 -9.24 0.14
CA LEU A 21 4.90 -9.20 0.40
C LEU A 21 5.42 -7.76 0.41
N GLY A 22 5.00 -6.95 -0.56
CA GLY A 22 5.33 -5.53 -0.64
C GLY A 22 4.87 -4.78 0.60
N LEU A 23 3.62 -4.97 1.04
CA LEU A 23 3.10 -4.40 2.29
C LEU A 23 3.96 -4.79 3.50
N GLY A 24 4.41 -6.05 3.58
CA GLY A 24 5.31 -6.49 4.65
C GLY A 24 6.67 -5.77 4.63
N LEU A 25 7.29 -5.64 3.46
CA LEU A 25 8.54 -4.88 3.31
C LEU A 25 8.35 -3.39 3.63
N GLU A 26 7.24 -2.82 3.17
CA GLU A 26 6.90 -1.42 3.36
C GLU A 26 6.66 -1.08 4.83
N PHE A 27 6.04 -1.98 5.59
CA PHE A 27 5.91 -1.85 7.03
C PHE A 27 7.28 -1.82 7.73
N LEU A 28 8.20 -2.72 7.36
CA LEU A 28 9.54 -2.73 7.94
C LEU A 28 10.32 -1.45 7.61
N LEU A 29 10.25 -0.98 6.37
CA LEU A 29 10.87 0.28 5.97
C LEU A 29 10.24 1.48 6.69
N GLY A 30 8.91 1.50 6.80
CA GLY A 30 8.18 2.51 7.55
C GLY A 30 8.59 2.55 9.01
N MET A 31 8.76 1.40 9.65
CA MET A 31 9.28 1.30 11.03
C MET A 31 10.70 1.86 11.15
N ILE A 32 11.59 1.52 10.21
CA ILE A 32 12.95 2.07 10.19
C ILE A 32 12.91 3.60 10.05
N VAL A 33 12.10 4.12 9.12
CA VAL A 33 11.97 5.57 8.92
C VAL A 33 11.42 6.26 10.16
N ASN A 34 10.35 5.74 10.76
CA ASN A 34 9.74 6.33 11.96
C ASN A 34 10.68 6.32 13.18
N LEU A 35 11.51 5.28 13.33
CA LEU A 35 12.39 5.14 14.48
C LEU A 35 13.72 5.86 14.33
N TYR A 36 14.27 5.95 13.12
CA TYR A 36 15.66 6.35 12.90
C TYR A 36 15.85 7.59 12.03
N VAL A 37 14.81 8.07 11.33
CA VAL A 37 14.93 9.26 10.47
C VAL A 37 14.21 10.44 11.11
N GLN A 38 14.98 11.48 11.45
CA GLN A 38 14.47 12.73 12.01
C GLN A 38 14.40 13.78 10.92
N PHE A 39 13.22 14.35 10.70
CA PHE A 39 13.03 15.44 9.75
C PHE A 39 13.34 16.79 10.39
N PRO A 40 13.78 17.78 9.61
CA PRO A 40 14.05 19.12 10.13
C PRO A 40 12.77 19.79 10.67
N ALA A 41 12.86 20.32 11.90
CA ALA A 41 11.73 20.97 12.56
C ALA A 41 11.28 22.29 11.89
N ASN A 42 12.19 22.97 11.16
CA ASN A 42 11.98 24.30 10.60
C ASN A 42 11.65 24.29 9.09
N SER A 43 11.13 23.17 8.58
CA SER A 43 10.71 23.10 7.17
C SER A 43 9.55 24.07 6.88
N PRO A 44 9.57 24.79 5.74
CA PRO A 44 8.47 25.67 5.35
C PRO A 44 7.12 24.95 5.38
N ASN A 45 6.16 25.48 6.14
CA ASN A 45 4.83 24.91 6.33
C ASN A 45 4.81 23.45 6.86
N GLY A 46 5.89 22.98 7.50
CA GLY A 46 6.03 21.59 7.94
C GLY A 46 6.26 20.58 6.80
N ASN A 47 6.41 21.06 5.56
CA ASN A 47 6.62 20.22 4.39
C ASN A 47 8.10 19.85 4.23
N VAL A 48 8.40 18.57 4.42
CA VAL A 48 9.75 18.03 4.38
C VAL A 48 10.07 17.32 3.07
N PHE A 49 9.17 17.35 2.08
CA PHE A 49 9.30 16.54 0.86
C PHE A 49 10.60 16.83 0.11
N THR A 50 10.93 18.11 -0.11
CA THR A 50 12.20 18.51 -0.75
C THR A 50 13.42 18.08 0.06
N TRP A 51 13.33 18.12 1.38
CA TRP A 51 14.43 17.64 2.23
C TRP A 51 14.61 16.13 2.09
N VAL A 52 13.52 15.37 2.09
CA VAL A 52 13.52 13.91 1.92
C VAL A 52 14.17 13.51 0.60
N THR A 53 13.80 14.16 -0.51
CA THR A 53 14.36 13.82 -1.83
C THR A 53 15.86 14.09 -1.94
N GLN A 54 16.38 14.99 -1.12
CA GLN A 54 17.80 15.38 -1.13
C GLN A 54 18.64 14.66 -0.07
N HIS A 55 18.05 14.27 1.06
CA HIS A 55 18.80 13.86 2.26
C HIS A 55 18.40 12.49 2.82
N SER A 56 17.24 11.94 2.45
CA SER A 56 16.76 10.66 3.00
C SER A 56 16.43 9.64 1.90
N ALA A 57 17.46 8.91 1.46
CA ALA A 57 17.29 7.81 0.51
C ALA A 57 16.33 6.73 1.05
N LEU A 58 16.38 6.42 2.35
CA LEU A 58 15.49 5.42 2.96
C LEU A 58 14.02 5.85 2.90
N THR A 59 13.71 7.09 3.26
CA THR A 59 12.35 7.61 3.16
C THR A 59 11.89 7.68 1.69
N MET A 60 12.79 8.01 0.76
CA MET A 60 12.45 8.02 -0.66
C MET A 60 12.14 6.61 -1.19
N ILE A 61 12.92 5.60 -0.81
CA ILE A 61 12.65 4.20 -1.16
C ILE A 61 11.29 3.76 -0.62
N HIS A 62 10.98 4.12 0.63
CA HIS A 62 9.67 3.87 1.23
C HIS A 62 8.54 4.50 0.40
N ILE A 63 8.61 5.81 0.12
CA ILE A 63 7.60 6.51 -0.71
C ILE A 63 7.40 5.83 -2.08
N LEU A 64 8.50 5.46 -2.75
CA LEU A 64 8.45 4.81 -4.06
C LEU A 64 7.81 3.43 -3.97
N LEU A 65 8.20 2.61 -3.00
CA LEU A 65 7.64 1.28 -2.79
C LEU A 65 6.14 1.36 -2.43
N GLY A 66 5.75 2.25 -1.52
CA GLY A 66 4.34 2.50 -1.20
C GLY A 66 3.52 2.92 -2.42
N THR A 67 4.10 3.75 -3.30
CA THR A 67 3.45 4.16 -4.56
C THR A 67 3.31 2.98 -5.54
N VAL A 68 4.32 2.12 -5.64
CA VAL A 68 4.23 0.88 -6.45
C VAL A 68 3.13 -0.04 -5.90
N ILE A 69 3.04 -0.19 -4.58
CA ILE A 69 1.99 -1.00 -3.92
C ILE A 69 0.60 -0.41 -4.19
N LEU A 70 0.44 0.91 -4.18
CA LEU A 70 -0.81 1.58 -4.55
C LEU A 70 -1.23 1.24 -5.99
N VAL A 71 -0.29 1.30 -6.94
CA VAL A 71 -0.53 0.93 -8.35
C VAL A 71 -0.89 -0.55 -8.48
N LEU A 72 -0.19 -1.44 -7.75
CA LEU A 72 -0.52 -2.87 -7.72
C LEU A 72 -1.92 -3.12 -7.13
N GLY A 73 -2.30 -2.37 -6.10
CA GLY A 73 -3.64 -2.43 -5.51
C GLY A 73 -4.73 -2.07 -6.51
N LEU A 74 -4.53 -0.99 -7.28
CA LEU A 74 -5.42 -0.59 -8.36
C LEU A 74 -5.49 -1.66 -9.47
N PHE A 75 -4.34 -2.22 -9.85
CA PHE A 75 -4.27 -3.30 -10.83
C PHE A 75 -5.05 -4.55 -10.36
N ASN A 76 -4.91 -4.94 -9.10
CA ASN A 76 -5.69 -6.04 -8.49
C ASN A 76 -7.20 -5.76 -8.55
N LEU A 77 -7.63 -4.52 -8.29
CA LEU A 77 -9.02 -4.12 -8.37
C LEU A 77 -9.59 -4.22 -9.80
N ILE A 78 -8.84 -3.74 -10.80
CA ILE A 78 -9.23 -3.82 -12.22
C ILE A 78 -9.39 -5.28 -12.65
N LEU A 79 -8.40 -6.13 -12.36
CA LEU A 79 -8.45 -7.55 -12.69
C LEU A 79 -9.59 -8.27 -11.97
N THR A 80 -9.80 -7.99 -10.69
CA THR A 80 -10.89 -8.61 -9.91
C THR A 80 -12.26 -8.24 -10.50
N THR A 81 -12.47 -6.98 -10.84
CA THR A 81 -13.72 -6.50 -11.47
C THR A 81 -14.00 -7.17 -12.81
N SER A 82 -12.96 -7.54 -13.54
CA SER A 82 -13.09 -8.18 -14.86
C SER A 82 -13.33 -9.68 -14.79
N MET A 83 -13.08 -10.31 -13.63
CA MET A 83 -12.90 -11.77 -13.57
C MET A 83 -13.64 -12.47 -12.42
N GLN A 84 -14.13 -11.75 -11.41
CA GLN A 84 -14.61 -12.33 -10.16
C GLN A 84 -16.04 -11.90 -9.81
N GLY A 85 -16.66 -12.60 -8.86
CA GLY A 85 -17.99 -12.28 -8.35
C GLY A 85 -18.02 -11.06 -7.40
N LYS A 86 -19.23 -10.58 -7.10
CA LYS A 86 -19.50 -9.37 -6.30
C LYS A 86 -18.71 -9.31 -4.98
N VAL A 87 -18.61 -10.44 -4.26
CA VAL A 87 -17.90 -10.51 -2.97
C VAL A 87 -16.41 -10.18 -3.12
N ALA A 88 -15.76 -10.73 -4.15
CA ALA A 88 -14.34 -10.45 -4.42
C ALA A 88 -14.11 -9.00 -4.85
N ILE A 89 -15.04 -8.42 -5.63
CA ILE A 89 -14.99 -7.01 -6.04
C ILE A 89 -15.05 -6.09 -4.82
N ILE A 90 -16.04 -6.28 -3.94
CA ILE A 90 -16.17 -5.49 -2.71
C ILE A 90 -14.91 -5.61 -1.85
N THR A 91 -14.41 -6.83 -1.68
CA THR A 91 -13.17 -7.09 -0.95
C THR A 91 -11.99 -6.32 -1.57
N SER A 92 -11.86 -6.34 -2.90
CA SER A 92 -10.78 -5.62 -3.59
C SER A 92 -10.88 -4.10 -3.46
N ILE A 93 -12.10 -3.55 -3.44
CA ILE A 93 -12.34 -2.12 -3.22
C ILE A 93 -11.88 -1.74 -1.82
N VAL A 94 -12.32 -2.47 -0.79
CA VAL A 94 -11.93 -2.22 0.60
C VAL A 94 -10.41 -2.31 0.75
N GLY A 95 -9.77 -3.31 0.13
CA GLY A 95 -8.32 -3.47 0.18
C GLY A 95 -7.58 -2.30 -0.48
N PHE A 96 -8.03 -1.87 -1.66
CA PHE A 96 -7.44 -0.73 -2.36
C PHE A 96 -7.63 0.58 -1.59
N VAL A 97 -8.82 0.85 -1.06
CA VAL A 97 -9.11 2.05 -0.25
C VAL A 97 -8.24 2.06 1.01
N SER A 98 -7.98 0.90 1.61
CA SER A 98 -7.09 0.80 2.77
C SER A 98 -5.64 1.15 2.43
N ILE A 99 -5.15 0.73 1.26
CA ILE A 99 -3.81 1.13 0.77
C ILE A 99 -3.79 2.64 0.48
N LEU A 100 -4.83 3.16 -0.18
CA LEU A 100 -4.93 4.58 -0.50
C LEU A 100 -4.95 5.45 0.76
N PHE A 101 -5.70 5.03 1.79
CA PHE A 101 -5.72 5.66 3.10
C PHE A 101 -4.31 5.65 3.72
N SER A 102 -3.66 4.48 3.77
CA SER A 102 -2.29 4.36 4.29
C SER A 102 -1.31 5.28 3.57
N TRP A 103 -1.34 5.30 2.23
CA TRP A 103 -0.47 6.14 1.41
C TRP A 103 -0.76 7.63 1.62
N GLY A 104 -2.03 8.01 1.69
CA GLY A 104 -2.46 9.38 1.97
C GLY A 104 -1.98 9.88 3.34
N SER A 105 -2.08 9.04 4.38
CA SER A 105 -1.54 9.34 5.70
C SER A 105 -0.02 9.47 5.68
N GLY A 106 0.69 8.67 4.88
CA GLY A 106 2.14 8.83 4.65
C GLY A 106 2.49 10.17 4.00
N MET A 107 1.71 10.62 3.00
CA MET A 107 1.89 11.95 2.41
C MET A 107 1.61 13.06 3.44
N ALA A 108 0.58 12.93 4.26
CA ALA A 108 0.28 13.86 5.33
C ALA A 108 1.40 13.89 6.41
N PHE A 109 2.03 12.75 6.69
CA PHE A 109 3.19 12.66 7.58
C PHE A 109 4.38 13.50 7.07
N LEU A 110 4.58 13.58 5.74
CA LEU A 110 5.60 14.42 5.11
C LEU A 110 5.25 15.91 5.10
N THR A 111 3.97 16.26 4.97
CA THR A 111 3.54 17.67 4.88
C THR A 111 3.28 18.31 6.24
N ASN A 112 3.10 17.52 7.30
CA ASN A 112 2.72 17.99 8.63
C ASN A 112 3.79 17.76 9.72
N GLY A 113 5.04 17.46 9.33
CA GLY A 113 6.17 17.36 10.26
C GLY A 113 6.19 16.12 11.17
N GLN A 114 6.07 14.92 10.61
CA GLN A 114 6.20 13.63 11.34
C GLN A 114 5.22 13.42 12.51
N GLN A 115 3.96 13.85 12.38
CA GLN A 115 3.00 13.66 13.46
C GLN A 115 2.70 12.17 13.71
N ASN A 116 2.80 11.74 14.97
CA ASN A 116 2.55 10.36 15.40
C ASN A 116 1.17 9.83 14.97
N MET A 117 0.14 10.68 14.93
CA MET A 117 -1.20 10.30 14.48
C MET A 117 -1.19 9.84 13.01
N MET A 118 -0.45 10.53 12.14
CA MET A 118 -0.38 10.16 10.71
C MET A 118 0.34 8.81 10.53
N SER A 119 1.33 8.52 11.38
CA SER A 119 2.02 7.22 11.41
C SER A 119 1.11 6.08 11.92
N LEU A 120 0.28 6.37 12.92
CA LEU A 120 -0.74 5.43 13.40
C LEU A 120 -1.79 5.16 12.32
N ASP A 121 -2.32 6.19 11.67
CA ASP A 121 -3.31 6.05 10.59
C ASP A 121 -2.75 5.24 9.43
N MET A 122 -1.49 5.49 9.04
CA MET A 122 -0.79 4.69 8.05
C MET A 122 -0.74 3.20 8.46
N SER A 123 -0.41 2.92 9.73
CA SER A 123 -0.37 1.56 10.26
C SER A 123 -1.75 0.88 10.27
N ILE A 124 -2.82 1.63 10.56
CA ILE A 124 -4.20 1.13 10.51
C ILE A 124 -4.57 0.74 9.07
N GLY A 125 -4.31 1.63 8.10
CA GLY A 125 -4.55 1.35 6.68
C GLY A 125 -3.76 0.14 6.19
N PHE A 126 -2.49 0.01 6.59
CA PHE A 126 -1.66 -1.16 6.30
C PHE A 126 -2.28 -2.46 6.85
N ILE A 127 -2.65 -2.50 8.14
CA ILE A 127 -3.22 -3.70 8.78
C ILE A 127 -4.51 -4.13 8.06
N LEU A 128 -5.41 -3.17 7.80
CA LEU A 128 -6.65 -3.43 7.06
C LEU A 128 -6.35 -4.01 5.66
N SER A 129 -5.39 -3.43 4.95
CA SER A 129 -4.97 -3.90 3.63
C SER A 129 -4.48 -5.35 3.68
N VAL A 130 -3.62 -5.69 4.65
CA VAL A 130 -3.09 -7.06 4.82
C VAL A 130 -4.21 -8.07 5.05
N PHE A 131 -5.14 -7.78 5.96
CA PHE A 131 -6.26 -8.69 6.23
C PHE A 131 -7.17 -8.87 5.01
N VAL A 132 -7.48 -7.78 4.31
CA VAL A 132 -8.42 -7.79 3.19
C VAL A 132 -7.81 -8.50 1.98
N TYR A 133 -6.57 -8.23 1.60
CA TYR A 133 -5.88 -8.95 0.53
C TYR A 133 -5.61 -10.42 0.90
N GLY A 134 -5.36 -10.71 2.18
CA GLY A 134 -5.27 -12.08 2.69
C GLY A 134 -6.58 -12.85 2.54
N TYR A 135 -7.72 -12.21 2.82
CA TYR A 135 -9.04 -12.78 2.60
C TYR A 135 -9.35 -12.94 1.11
N GLN A 136 -9.04 -11.95 0.28
CA GLN A 136 -9.22 -12.01 -1.17
C GLN A 136 -8.43 -13.18 -1.79
N LEU A 137 -7.22 -13.45 -1.30
CA LEU A 137 -6.43 -14.60 -1.74
C LEU A 137 -7.10 -15.94 -1.41
N ARG A 138 -7.88 -16.03 -0.32
CA ARG A 138 -8.65 -17.24 0.01
C ARG A 138 -9.84 -17.42 -0.93
N LEU A 139 -10.52 -16.33 -1.30
CA LEU A 139 -11.61 -16.37 -2.28
C LEU A 139 -11.15 -16.94 -3.63
N LEU A 140 -9.91 -16.61 -4.05
CA LEU A 140 -9.31 -17.17 -5.27
C LEU A 140 -8.98 -18.66 -5.21
N ARG A 141 -8.92 -19.28 -4.03
CA ARG A 141 -8.67 -20.73 -3.87
C ARG A 141 -9.95 -21.56 -3.84
N ALA A 142 -11.09 -20.92 -3.62
CA ALA A 142 -12.39 -21.57 -3.53
C ALA A 142 -13.13 -21.65 -4.88
N VAL A 143 -12.55 -21.06 -5.93
CA VAL A 143 -13.01 -21.08 -7.33
C VAL A 143 -12.15 -22.04 -8.12
#